data_AF-A0A0M3I201-F1
#
_entry.id   AF-A0A0M3I201-F1
#
_cell.length_a   1.000
_cell.length_b   1.000
_cell.length_c   1.000
_cell.angle_alpha   90.00
_cell.angle_beta   90.00
_cell.angle_gamma   90.00
#
_symmetry.space_group_name_H-M   'P 1'
#
loop_
_entity.id
_entity.type
_entity.pdbx_description
1 polymer ?
#
loop_
_entity_poly.entity_id
_entity_poly.type
_entity_poly.pdbx_seq_one_letter_code
_entity_poly.pdbx_strand_id
1 'polypeptide(L)'
;MLTYLPEILADYFQYTVSVQSVETLVDNPTARSFVTTHMVEHAVCAFWSDAIVKLHIPLSATPTFYTDTVHVKWRLHFEFVTSDEIVFEGGEGLSQAPTDLSIETMVWDLDIKVFPCSPHNAALTSANTVSSASIIV
;
A
#
# COMPACT_ATOMS: atom_id res chain seq x y z
N MET A 1 -15.86 -10.66 -3.66
CA MET A 1 -15.69 -11.61 -2.54
C MET A 1 -14.64 -10.97 -1.66
N LEU A 2 -15.07 -10.15 -0.70
CA LEU A 2 -14.19 -9.34 0.15
C LEU A 2 -13.37 -10.29 1.03
N THR A 3 -12.10 -10.51 0.67
CA THR A 3 -11.15 -11.14 1.59
C THR A 3 -10.97 -10.20 2.76
N TYR A 4 -11.49 -10.64 3.91
CA TYR A 4 -11.33 -10.04 5.21
C TYR A 4 -9.87 -9.63 5.42
N LEU A 5 -9.62 -8.31 5.47
CA LEU A 5 -8.54 -7.81 6.33
C LEU A 5 -8.84 -8.38 7.72
N PRO A 6 -7.88 -9.04 8.38
CA PRO A 6 -8.16 -9.69 9.64
C PRO A 6 -8.72 -8.63 10.59
N GLU A 7 -9.89 -8.89 11.19
CA GLU A 7 -10.40 -8.18 12.35
C GLU A 7 -9.40 -8.40 13.50
N ILE A 8 -8.27 -7.70 13.43
CA ILE A 8 -7.38 -7.55 14.57
C ILE A 8 -7.91 -6.31 15.27
N LEU A 9 -8.34 -6.53 16.51
CA LEU A 9 -8.73 -5.55 17.51
C LEU A 9 -7.53 -4.67 17.94
N ALA A 10 -6.60 -4.40 17.01
CA ALA A 10 -5.43 -3.58 17.22
C ALA A 10 -5.71 -2.20 16.64
N ASP A 11 -5.58 -1.18 17.47
CA ASP A 11 -5.60 0.20 17.01
C ASP A 11 -4.33 0.42 16.16
N TYR A 12 -4.49 0.49 14.84
CA TYR A 12 -3.39 0.82 13.94
C TYR A 12 -2.91 2.24 14.26
N PHE A 13 -1.66 2.35 14.70
CA PHE A 13 -1.07 3.64 15.08
C PHE A 13 -0.59 4.40 13.84
N GLN A 14 0.06 3.68 12.92
CA GLN A 14 0.57 4.24 11.67
C GLN A 14 0.56 3.17 10.58
N TYR A 15 0.45 3.63 9.33
CA TYR A 15 0.71 2.79 8.17
C TYR A 15 1.63 3.50 7.19
N THR A 16 2.43 2.70 6.51
CA THR A 16 3.12 3.07 5.27
C THR A 16 2.61 2.14 4.18
N VAL A 17 2.27 2.71 3.03
CA VAL A 17 1.89 1.95 1.85
C VAL A 17 2.70 2.44 0.67
N SER A 18 3.25 1.50 -0.09
CA SER A 18 4.05 1.81 -1.26
C SER A 18 3.61 0.99 -2.45
N VAL A 19 3.61 1.62 -3.62
CA VAL A 19 3.40 0.91 -4.89
C VAL A 19 4.76 0.57 -5.49
N GLN A 20 4.98 -0.71 -5.72
CA GLN A 20 6.27 -1.26 -6.10
C GLN A 20 6.15 -2.13 -7.35
N SER A 21 7.16 -2.08 -8.22
CA SER A 21 7.38 -3.10 -9.24
C SER A 21 8.47 -4.06 -8.77
N VAL A 22 8.25 -5.36 -8.95
CA VAL A 22 9.18 -6.42 -8.60
C VAL A 22 9.57 -7.15 -9.88
N GLU A 23 10.85 -7.05 -10.23
CA GLU A 23 11.46 -7.74 -11.36
C GLU A 23 12.15 -9.02 -10.88
N THR A 24 11.94 -10.13 -11.59
CA THR A 24 12.52 -11.44 -11.26
C THR A 24 12.98 -12.12 -12.54
N LEU A 25 14.19 -12.69 -12.52
CA LEU A 25 14.72 -13.49 -13.62
C LEU A 25 14.18 -14.91 -13.56
N VAL A 26 13.72 -15.43 -14.70
CA VAL A 26 13.10 -16.76 -14.80
C VAL A 26 14.09 -17.89 -14.53
N ASP A 27 15.33 -17.75 -15.00
CA ASP A 27 16.39 -18.76 -14.83
C ASP A 27 16.87 -18.90 -13.38
N ASN A 28 16.53 -17.94 -12.51
CA ASN A 28 16.88 -18.01 -11.09
C ASN A 28 15.79 -17.34 -10.24
N PRO A 29 14.64 -17.99 -10.05
CA PRO A 29 13.51 -17.42 -9.30
C PRO A 29 13.82 -17.26 -7.81
N THR A 30 14.86 -17.95 -7.31
CA THR A 30 15.40 -17.79 -5.95
C THR A 30 16.45 -16.68 -5.83
N ALA A 31 16.92 -16.12 -6.95
CA ALA A 31 17.83 -14.98 -6.93
C ALA A 31 17.11 -13.71 -6.48
N ARG A 32 17.93 -12.74 -6.05
CA ARG A 32 17.52 -11.40 -5.63
C ARG A 32 16.53 -10.80 -6.63
N SER A 33 15.28 -10.64 -6.21
CA SER A 33 14.29 -9.83 -6.92
C SER A 33 14.70 -8.36 -6.85
N PHE A 34 14.52 -7.62 -7.95
CA PHE A 34 14.76 -6.18 -7.97
C PHE A 34 13.45 -5.46 -7.69
N VAL A 35 13.39 -4.76 -6.57
CA VAL A 35 12.21 -4.01 -6.13
C VAL A 35 12.46 -2.53 -6.40
N THR A 36 11.55 -1.90 -7.13
CA THR A 36 11.53 -0.46 -7.38
C THR A 36 10.27 0.13 -6.78
N THR A 37 10.43 1.06 -5.84
CA THR A 37 9.33 1.82 -5.23
C THR A 37 9.03 3.05 -6.07
N HIS A 38 7.78 3.20 -6.51
CA HIS A 38 7.36 4.32 -7.36
C HIS A 38 6.71 5.45 -6.58
N MET A 39 5.96 5.11 -5.53
CA MET A 39 5.33 6.07 -4.64
C MET A 39 5.15 5.46 -3.26
N VAL A 40 5.22 6.30 -2.23
CA VAL A 40 4.98 5.96 -0.83
C VAL A 40 4.00 6.97 -0.25
N GLU A 41 3.02 6.46 0.48
CA GLU A 41 2.14 7.27 1.33
C GLU A 41 2.27 6.76 2.77
N HIS A 42 2.28 7.69 3.72
CA HIS A 42 2.42 7.40 5.14
C HIS A 42 1.44 8.26 5.92
N ALA A 43 0.77 7.65 6.90
CA ALA A 43 -0.09 8.36 7.83
C ALA A 43 -0.05 7.76 9.23
N VAL A 44 -0.22 8.64 10.23
CA VAL A 44 -0.52 8.28 11.61
C VAL A 44 -2.04 8.32 11.76
N CYS A 45 -2.64 7.20 12.13
CA CYS A 45 -4.08 6.96 12.03
C CYS A 45 -4.68 6.41 13.33
N ALA A 46 -4.08 6.73 14.49
CA ALA A 46 -4.60 6.32 15.78
C ALA A 46 -6.10 6.66 15.90
N PHE A 47 -6.91 5.66 16.29
CA PHE A 47 -8.37 5.73 16.43
C PHE A 47 -9.17 5.95 15.14
N TRP A 48 -8.57 5.77 13.96
CA TRP A 48 -9.31 5.81 12.71
C TRP A 48 -9.93 4.44 12.43
N SER A 49 -11.21 4.42 12.06
CA SER A 49 -11.86 3.19 11.60
C SER A 49 -11.47 2.84 10.16
N ASP A 50 -11.23 3.86 9.33
CA ASP A 50 -10.99 3.73 7.90
C ASP A 50 -10.00 4.78 7.41
N ALA A 51 -9.21 4.42 6.38
CA ALA A 51 -8.31 5.34 5.69
C ALA A 51 -8.43 5.16 4.17
N ILE A 52 -8.34 6.26 3.42
CA ILE A 52 -8.29 6.26 1.96
C ILE A 52 -6.88 6.63 1.53
N VAL A 53 -6.27 5.78 0.71
CA VAL A 53 -4.92 5.97 0.18
C VAL A 53 -5.01 6.32 -1.31
N LYS A 54 -4.19 7.26 -1.78
CA LYS A 54 -4.10 7.64 -3.20
C LYS A 54 -2.69 7.46 -3.73
N LEU A 55 -2.46 6.32 -4.38
CA LEU A 55 -1.18 6.00 -5.01
C LEU A 55 -1.23 6.22 -6.51
N HIS A 56 -0.25 6.96 -7.02
CA HIS A 56 -0.07 7.22 -8.44
C HIS A 56 0.95 6.26 -9.04
N ILE A 57 0.59 5.66 -10.18
CA ILE A 57 1.50 4.85 -10.98
C ILE A 57 2.03 5.73 -12.11
N PRO A 58 3.36 5.97 -12.21
CA PRO A 58 3.92 6.76 -13.29
C PRO A 58 3.62 6.13 -14.66
N LEU A 59 3.14 6.94 -15.62
CA LEU A 59 2.89 6.46 -16.98
C LEU A 59 4.17 6.00 -17.71
N SER A 60 5.33 6.45 -17.24
CA SER A 60 6.65 6.02 -17.74
C SER A 60 7.13 4.70 -17.13
N ALA A 61 6.47 4.19 -16.08
CA ALA A 61 6.86 2.95 -15.44
C ALA A 61 6.45 1.75 -16.29
N THR A 62 7.30 0.73 -16.33
CA THR A 62 7.05 -0.48 -17.12
C THR A 62 5.84 -1.25 -16.56
N PRO A 63 4.79 -1.51 -17.36
CA PRO A 63 3.62 -2.28 -16.92
C PRO A 63 3.98 -3.72 -16.54
N THR A 64 3.00 -4.47 -16.03
CA THR A 64 3.14 -5.91 -15.79
C THR A 64 3.39 -6.64 -17.11
N PHE A 65 4.44 -7.46 -17.17
CA PHE A 65 4.70 -8.35 -18.29
C PHE A 65 5.49 -9.59 -17.85
N TYR A 66 5.43 -10.63 -18.70
CA TYR A 66 6.11 -11.90 -18.48
C TYR A 66 6.74 -12.34 -19.80
N THR A 67 8.05 -12.61 -19.77
CA THR A 67 8.78 -13.26 -20.88
C THR A 67 9.50 -14.49 -20.35
N ASP A 68 10.10 -15.27 -21.25
CA ASP A 68 10.89 -16.46 -20.87
C ASP A 68 12.15 -16.13 -20.06
N THR A 69 12.54 -14.85 -19.97
CA THR A 69 13.75 -14.42 -19.26
C THR A 69 13.44 -13.58 -18.03
N VAL A 70 12.43 -12.71 -18.09
CA VAL A 70 12.15 -11.75 -17.01
C VAL A 70 10.65 -11.56 -16.79
N HIS A 71 10.28 -11.52 -15.52
CA HIS A 71 8.92 -11.25 -15.06
C HIS A 71 8.91 -9.94 -14.28
N VAL A 72 8.01 -9.02 -14.64
CA VAL A 72 7.74 -7.81 -13.86
C VAL A 72 6.33 -7.87 -13.32
N LYS A 73 6.21 -8.00 -12.00
CA LYS A 73 4.93 -7.89 -11.27
C LYS A 73 4.85 -6.58 -10.50
N TRP A 74 3.65 -6.19 -10.11
CA TRP A 74 3.42 -5.02 -9.28
C TRP A 74 2.76 -5.43 -7.98
N ARG A 75 3.07 -4.73 -6.89
CA ARG A 75 2.45 -4.95 -5.57
C ARG A 75 2.23 -3.64 -4.83
N LEU A 76 1.20 -3.62 -4.00
CA LEU A 76 1.09 -2.71 -2.87
C LEU A 76 1.79 -3.36 -1.69
N HIS A 77 2.81 -2.70 -1.17
CA HIS A 77 3.54 -3.13 0.02
C HIS A 77 3.13 -2.25 1.18
N PHE A 78 2.46 -2.87 2.15
CA PHE A 78 1.98 -2.24 3.36
C PHE A 78 2.88 -2.62 4.54
N GLU A 79 3.21 -1.62 5.34
CA GLU A 79 3.83 -1.76 6.64
C GLU A 79 2.92 -1.06 7.65
N PHE A 80 2.35 -1.84 8.56
CA PHE A 80 1.51 -1.35 9.64
C PHE A 80 2.29 -1.40 10.94
N VAL A 81 2.16 -0.37 11.76
CA VAL A 81 2.59 -0.43 13.15
C VAL A 81 1.35 -0.36 14.01
N THR A 82 1.19 -1.40 14.82
CA THR A 82 0.06 -1.66 15.70
C THR A 82 0.50 -1.59 17.15
N SER A 83 -0.45 -1.34 18.04
CA SER A 83 -0.24 -1.42 19.48
C SER A 83 -1.47 -2.05 20.13
N ASP A 84 -1.26 -2.92 21.11
CA ASP A 84 -2.34 -3.62 21.80
C ASP A 84 -3.09 -2.70 22.79
N GLU A 85 -2.40 -1.72 23.38
CA GLU A 85 -2.97 -0.80 24.36
C GLU A 85 -2.35 0.61 24.22
N ILE A 86 -3.11 1.55 23.63
CA ILE A 86 -2.74 2.97 23.63
C ILE A 86 -3.33 3.61 24.91
N VAL A 87 -2.57 3.58 26.00
CA VAL A 87 -2.97 4.20 27.27
C VAL A 87 -2.46 5.64 27.32
N PHE A 88 -3.35 6.61 27.12
CA PHE A 88 -2.98 8.00 27.33
C PHE A 88 -2.76 8.32 28.82
N GLU A 89 -1.62 8.89 29.14
CA GLU A 89 -1.31 9.35 30.50
C GLU A 89 -1.91 10.75 30.71
N GLY A 90 -2.74 10.95 31.73
CA GLY A 90 -3.34 12.26 31.98
C GLY A 90 -4.16 12.39 33.26
N GLY A 91 -3.96 13.50 33.98
CA GLY A 91 -4.85 13.99 35.04
C GLY A 91 -5.65 15.21 34.55
N GLU A 92 -6.83 15.40 35.14
CA GLU A 92 -7.73 16.57 34.96
C GLU A 92 -7.80 17.17 33.53
N GLY A 93 -8.23 16.35 32.56
CA GLY A 93 -8.68 16.83 31.24
C GLY A 93 -7.58 17.08 30.19
N LEU A 94 -6.31 16.80 30.51
CA LEU A 94 -5.20 16.84 29.54
C LEU A 94 -4.66 15.42 29.31
N SER A 95 -4.93 14.88 28.13
CA SER A 95 -4.41 13.59 27.67
C SER A 95 -3.03 13.80 27.03
N GLN A 96 -1.98 13.21 27.58
CA GLN A 96 -0.64 13.20 26.98
C GLN A 96 -0.39 11.87 26.25
N ALA A 97 0.36 11.95 25.15
CA ALA A 97 0.82 10.76 24.46
C ALA A 97 1.69 9.90 25.41
N PRO A 98 1.56 8.56 25.37
CA PRO A 98 2.39 7.67 26.17
C PRO A 98 3.88 7.92 25.93
N THR A 99 4.69 7.88 26.99
CA THR A 99 6.14 8.03 26.88
C THR A 99 6.81 6.78 26.28
N ASP A 100 6.21 5.62 26.52
CA ASP A 100 6.62 4.34 25.97
C ASP A 100 5.38 3.60 25.44
N LEU A 101 5.50 2.98 24.28
CA LEU A 101 4.39 2.28 23.62
C LEU A 101 4.91 0.97 23.02
N SER A 102 4.33 -0.15 23.46
CA SER A 102 4.60 -1.45 22.85
C SER A 102 4.04 -1.47 21.44
N ILE A 103 4.92 -1.62 20.46
CA ILE A 103 4.54 -1.68 19.06
C ILE A 103 4.84 -3.05 18.46
N GLU A 104 3.96 -3.49 17.58
CA GLU A 104 4.18 -4.61 16.66
C GLU A 104 4.11 -4.10 15.22
N THR A 105 5.04 -4.56 14.38
CA THR A 105 5.04 -4.23 12.95
C THR A 105 4.53 -5.41 12.14
N MET A 106 3.50 -5.17 11.33
CA MET A 106 2.95 -6.12 10.37
C MET A 106 3.30 -5.68 8.94
N VAL A 107 3.72 -6.63 8.11
CA VAL A 107 4.00 -6.39 6.69
C VAL A 107 3.02 -7.19 5.85
N TRP A 108 2.43 -6.55 4.84
CA TRP A 108 1.49 -7.18 3.93
C TRP A 108 1.74 -6.76 2.48
N ASP A 109 1.85 -7.75 1.60
CA ASP A 109 1.97 -7.53 0.16
C ASP A 109 0.68 -7.93 -0.55
N LEU A 110 0.12 -7.00 -1.33
CA LEU A 110 -0.99 -7.26 -2.24
C LEU A 110 -0.52 -7.12 -3.69
N ASP A 111 -0.44 -8.24 -4.41
CA ASP A 111 -0.10 -8.23 -5.84
C ASP A 111 -1.22 -7.57 -6.67
N ILE A 112 -0.83 -6.68 -7.58
CA ILE A 112 -1.72 -5.98 -8.52
C ILE A 112 -1.22 -6.14 -9.96
N LYS A 113 -2.11 -5.96 -10.94
CA LYS A 113 -1.74 -5.93 -12.37
C LYS A 113 -1.84 -4.52 -12.91
N VAL A 114 -0.73 -4.05 -13.49
CA VAL A 114 -0.66 -2.77 -14.19
C VAL A 114 -0.62 -3.06 -15.68
N PHE A 115 -1.61 -2.56 -16.42
CA PHE A 115 -1.67 -2.75 -17.86
C PHE A 115 -1.10 -1.54 -18.60
N PRO A 116 -0.49 -1.75 -19.79
CA PRO A 116 -0.10 -0.64 -20.64
C PRO A 116 -1.31 0.24 -20.94
N CYS A 117 -1.23 1.52 -20.62
CA CYS A 117 -2.22 2.49 -21.04
C CYS A 117 -1.77 3.09 -22.38
N SER A 118 -2.61 3.03 -23.41
CA SER A 118 -2.43 3.89 -24.57
C SER A 118 -2.64 5.34 -24.11
N PRO A 119 -1.69 6.27 -24.34
CA PRO A 119 -1.88 7.68 -23.98
C PRO A 119 -3.14 8.30 -24.61
N HIS A 120 -3.58 7.78 -25.76
CA HIS A 120 -4.84 8.18 -26.39
C HIS A 120 -6.06 7.81 -25.52
N ASN A 121 -6.03 6.68 -24.82
CA ASN A 121 -7.10 6.23 -23.93
C ASN A 121 -7.06 6.97 -22.58
N ALA A 122 -5.87 7.38 -22.11
CA ALA A 122 -5.73 8.20 -20.90
C ALA A 122 -6.29 9.63 -21.09
N ALA A 123 -6.16 10.21 -22.28
CA ALA A 123 -6.71 11.54 -22.59
C ALA A 123 -8.25 11.59 -22.65
N LEU A 124 -8.91 10.43 -22.75
CA LEU A 124 -10.37 10.32 -22.74
C LEU A 124 -10.97 10.35 -21.33
N THR A 125 -10.15 10.26 -20.27
CA THR A 125 -10.61 10.50 -18.90
C THR A 125 -10.65 12.01 -18.65
N SER A 126 -11.67 12.68 -19.18
CA SER A 126 -11.88 14.11 -18.95
C SER A 126 -11.93 14.42 -17.45
N ALA A 127 -11.17 15.44 -17.02
CA ALA A 127 -11.07 15.89 -15.62
C ALA A 127 -12.40 16.30 -14.96
N ASN A 128 -13.51 16.29 -15.71
CA ASN A 128 -14.83 16.77 -15.27
C ASN A 128 -15.90 15.67 -15.18
N THR A 129 -15.50 14.42 -15.31
CA THR A 129 -16.34 13.28 -14.91
C THR A 129 -15.62 12.59 -13.77
N VAL A 130 -16.32 12.38 -12.65
CA VAL A 130 -15.92 11.43 -11.60
C VAL A 130 -15.92 10.03 -12.24
N SER A 131 -14.96 9.77 -13.10
CA SER A 131 -14.65 8.43 -13.57
C SER A 131 -13.88 7.82 -12.43
N SER A 132 -14.61 7.23 -11.50
CA SER A 132 -14.06 6.31 -10.53
C SER A 132 -13.41 5.19 -11.34
N ALA A 133 -12.12 5.32 -11.64
CA ALA A 133 -11.27 4.17 -11.85
C ALA A 133 -11.18 3.47 -10.51
N SER A 134 -12.25 2.77 -10.14
CA SER A 134 -12.29 1.89 -9.00
C SER A 134 -11.63 0.59 -9.42
N ILE A 135 -10.54 0.23 -8.74
CA ILE A 135 -10.16 -1.18 -8.69
C ILE A 135 -11.25 -1.86 -7.87
N ILE A 136 -12.05 -2.72 -8.52
CA ILE A 136 -12.93 -3.63 -7.79
C ILE A 136 -12.08 -4.87 -7.54
N VAL A 137 -11.70 -5.09 -6.28
CA VAL A 137 -11.07 -6.34 -5.81
C VAL A 137 -12.15 -7.28 -5.30
#